data_AF-A0A3D2CG13-F1
#
_entry.id   AF-A0A3D2CG13-F1
#
_cell.length_a   1.000
_cell.length_b   1.000
_cell.length_c   1.000
_cell.angle_alpha   90.00
_cell.angle_beta   90.00
_cell.angle_gamma   90.00
#
_symmetry.space_group_name_H-M   'P 1'
#
loop_
_entity.id
_entity.type
_entity.pdbx_description
1 polymer ?
#
loop_
_entity_poly.entity_id
_entity_poly.type
_entity_poly.pdbx_seq_one_letter_code
_entity_poly.pdbx_strand_id
1 'polypeptide(L)'
;GGFLPGFPRQVEDLQFLMAPAVADLNGDGSNEVVYGSAGGLLHAWNALGISPGGWPKNTGQWILGSPAIGDVDGDGYLDVVASTREGWVFAWSTRGPADRPVEWASQFHDAANTGNYETSIPVQVGPPAVPAAGVPEKTGGCCKDDSTAEGGLLLLLPLGLFGWGRRRQGSR
;
A
#
# COMPACT_ATOMS: atom_id res chain seq x y z
N GLY A 1 23.63 21.94 12.99
CA GLY A 1 23.04 20.75 12.34
C GLY A 1 23.61 20.63 10.94
N GLY A 2 23.78 19.41 10.45
CA GLY A 2 24.11 19.13 9.05
C GLY A 2 22.92 18.51 8.33
N PHE A 3 22.96 18.45 7.01
CA PHE A 3 21.94 17.75 6.24
C PHE A 3 22.04 16.22 6.44
N LEU A 4 20.90 15.54 6.36
CA LEU A 4 20.89 14.08 6.22
C LEU A 4 21.52 13.69 4.87
N PRO A 5 22.13 12.49 4.75
CA PRO A 5 22.80 12.07 3.51
C PRO A 5 21.91 12.12 2.26
N GLY A 6 20.60 11.89 2.44
CA GLY A 6 19.62 11.92 1.35
C GLY A 6 19.11 13.29 0.93
N PHE A 7 19.48 14.36 1.65
CA PHE A 7 18.86 15.68 1.52
C PHE A 7 19.92 16.78 1.29
N PRO A 8 19.59 17.86 0.55
CA PRO A 8 18.26 18.24 0.04
C PRO A 8 17.77 17.42 -1.18
N ARG A 9 16.45 17.43 -1.40
CA ARG A 9 15.80 16.88 -2.59
C ARG A 9 15.12 18.00 -3.36
N GLN A 10 15.43 18.11 -4.64
CA GLN A 10 14.67 18.99 -5.53
C GLN A 10 13.38 18.27 -5.93
N VAL A 11 12.28 18.96 -5.73
CA VAL A 11 10.95 18.59 -6.19
C VAL A 11 10.57 19.52 -7.34
N GLU A 12 9.88 18.97 -8.33
CA GLU A 12 9.39 19.74 -9.47
C GLU A 12 8.29 20.72 -9.07
N ASP A 13 8.16 21.80 -9.83
CA ASP A 13 7.04 22.75 -9.77
C ASP A 13 6.70 23.32 -8.37
N LEU A 14 5.53 23.95 -8.24
CA LEU A 14 5.05 24.62 -7.03
C LEU A 14 4.80 23.64 -5.86
N GLN A 15 5.13 24.10 -4.65
CA GLN A 15 5.12 23.32 -3.40
C GLN A 15 4.43 24.04 -2.22
N PHE A 16 3.80 25.18 -2.47
CA PHE A 16 3.14 25.94 -1.40
C PHE A 16 1.72 25.41 -1.15
N LEU A 17 1.29 25.43 0.12
CA LEU A 17 -0.01 24.95 0.68
C LEU A 17 -0.07 23.52 1.23
N MET A 18 0.99 22.72 1.08
CA MET A 18 1.00 21.34 1.58
C MET A 18 2.05 21.09 2.67
N ALA A 19 1.75 20.15 3.57
CA ALA A 19 2.69 19.61 4.55
C ALA A 19 3.12 18.20 4.13
N PRO A 20 4.36 17.77 4.46
CA PRO A 20 4.74 16.37 4.28
C PRO A 20 3.94 15.45 5.21
N ALA A 21 3.89 14.18 4.84
CA ALA A 21 3.52 13.09 5.74
C ALA A 21 4.72 12.15 5.92
N VAL A 22 4.81 11.43 7.04
CA VAL A 22 5.97 10.61 7.41
C VAL A 22 5.51 9.29 8.03
N ALA A 23 5.86 8.17 7.39
CA ALA A 23 5.58 6.81 7.88
C ALA A 23 6.45 5.77 7.15
N ASP A 24 6.59 4.57 7.70
CA ASP A 24 7.19 3.40 7.03
C ASP A 24 6.21 2.83 6.00
N LEU A 25 6.35 3.21 4.72
CA LEU A 25 5.43 2.83 3.65
C LEU A 25 5.79 1.51 2.99
N ASN A 26 7.02 1.03 3.16
CA ASN A 26 7.51 -0.16 2.48
C ASN A 26 7.67 -1.36 3.42
N GLY A 27 7.51 -1.15 4.72
CA GLY A 27 7.60 -2.14 5.80
C GLY A 27 9.01 -2.45 6.28
N ASP A 28 10.03 -1.69 5.86
CA ASP A 28 11.45 -1.94 6.17
C ASP A 28 11.90 -1.39 7.52
N GLY A 29 11.02 -0.71 8.26
CA GLY A 29 11.29 -0.12 9.57
C GLY A 29 11.94 1.25 9.51
N SER A 30 12.15 1.82 8.32
CA SER A 30 12.57 3.20 8.11
C SER A 30 11.41 4.02 7.56
N ASN A 31 11.19 5.21 8.13
CA ASN A 31 10.13 6.07 7.62
C ASN A 31 10.52 6.74 6.29
N GLU A 32 9.55 6.82 5.40
CA GLU A 32 9.56 7.69 4.23
C GLU A 32 8.87 9.03 4.52
N VAL A 33 9.44 10.10 3.97
CA VAL A 33 8.77 11.41 3.84
C VAL A 33 8.02 11.44 2.51
N VAL A 34 6.71 11.68 2.57
CA VAL A 34 5.82 11.85 1.42
C VAL A 34 5.58 13.32 1.14
N TYR A 35 5.77 13.74 -0.11
CA TYR A 35 5.56 15.13 -0.51
C TYR A 35 5.05 15.25 -1.95
N GLY A 36 4.06 16.11 -2.17
CA GLY A 36 3.46 16.35 -3.48
C GLY A 36 4.06 17.54 -4.20
N SER A 37 3.62 17.74 -5.44
CA SER A 37 3.97 18.92 -6.23
C SER A 37 2.89 19.29 -7.26
N ALA A 38 2.96 20.52 -7.74
CA ALA A 38 2.19 20.93 -8.93
C ALA A 38 2.67 20.26 -10.23
N GLY A 39 3.82 19.56 -10.25
CA GLY A 39 4.23 18.74 -11.40
C GLY A 39 3.42 17.44 -11.51
N GLY A 40 2.55 17.17 -10.54
CA GLY A 40 1.68 16.00 -10.50
C GLY A 40 2.37 14.73 -10.04
N LEU A 41 3.51 14.86 -9.36
CA LEU A 41 4.16 13.71 -8.73
C LEU A 41 4.00 13.78 -7.21
N LEU A 42 3.60 12.66 -6.63
CA LEU A 42 3.69 12.39 -5.20
C LEU A 42 4.94 11.56 -4.96
N HIS A 43 5.91 12.14 -4.27
CA HIS A 43 7.18 11.49 -3.98
C HIS A 43 7.19 10.87 -2.59
N ALA A 44 8.06 9.87 -2.42
CA ALA A 44 8.42 9.30 -1.13
C ALA A 44 9.94 9.06 -1.07
N TRP A 45 10.59 9.41 0.04
CA TRP A 45 12.00 9.13 0.28
C TRP A 45 12.28 8.79 1.74
N ASN A 46 13.12 7.79 1.98
CA ASN A 46 13.68 7.54 3.31
C ASN A 46 14.78 8.56 3.66
N ALA A 47 15.37 8.44 4.86
CA ALA A 47 16.43 9.33 5.34
C ALA A 47 17.70 9.38 4.46
N LEU A 48 17.91 8.35 3.63
CA LEU A 48 19.02 8.25 2.66
C LEU A 48 18.64 8.81 1.28
N GLY A 49 17.42 9.32 1.10
CA GLY A 49 16.95 9.89 -0.17
C GLY A 49 16.56 8.83 -1.19
N ILE A 50 16.36 7.59 -0.74
CA ILE A 50 15.98 6.45 -1.59
C ILE A 50 14.45 6.34 -1.58
N SER A 51 13.86 6.23 -2.77
CA SER A 51 12.42 6.02 -2.91
C SER A 51 12.07 4.54 -2.80
N PRO A 52 10.99 4.18 -2.09
CA PRO A 52 10.49 2.82 -2.07
C PRO A 52 10.01 2.39 -3.47
N GLY A 53 9.96 1.08 -3.70
CA GLY A 53 9.55 0.52 -4.99
C GLY A 53 8.19 1.03 -5.45
N GLY A 54 8.10 1.48 -6.71
CA GLY A 54 6.85 1.99 -7.29
C GLY A 54 6.56 3.47 -7.02
N TRP A 55 7.54 4.24 -6.55
CA TRP A 55 7.47 5.69 -6.37
C TRP A 55 8.41 6.43 -7.33
N PRO A 56 8.08 7.68 -7.74
CA PRO A 56 6.92 8.47 -7.33
C PRO A 56 5.60 8.02 -7.97
N LYS A 57 4.47 8.48 -7.43
CA LYS A 57 3.14 8.31 -8.04
C LYS A 57 2.85 9.51 -8.94
N ASN A 58 2.38 9.27 -10.16
CA ASN A 58 2.01 10.32 -11.09
C ASN A 58 0.49 10.45 -11.17
N THR A 59 -0.05 11.60 -10.81
CA THR A 59 -1.47 11.95 -10.93
C THR A 59 -1.78 12.69 -12.24
N GLY A 60 -0.74 13.21 -12.91
CA GLY A 60 -0.85 14.06 -14.11
C GLY A 60 -1.49 15.43 -13.85
N GLN A 61 -1.64 15.81 -12.59
CA GLN A 61 -2.49 16.90 -12.12
C GLN A 61 -1.87 17.55 -10.89
N TRP A 62 -2.09 18.85 -10.70
CA TRP A 62 -1.45 19.57 -9.60
C TRP A 62 -1.88 18.99 -8.26
N ILE A 63 -0.94 18.50 -7.47
CA ILE A 63 -1.20 18.09 -6.09
C ILE A 63 -1.11 19.34 -5.23
N LEU A 64 -2.23 19.77 -4.66
CA LEU A 64 -2.29 20.94 -3.77
C LEU A 64 -2.69 20.59 -2.34
N GLY A 65 -3.27 19.41 -2.14
CA GLY A 65 -3.58 18.89 -0.81
C GLY A 65 -2.38 18.23 -0.16
N SER A 66 -2.27 18.35 1.16
CA SER A 66 -1.32 17.55 1.94
C SER A 66 -1.69 16.07 1.82
N PRO A 67 -0.73 15.15 1.57
CA PRO A 67 -1.02 13.73 1.63
C PRO A 67 -1.53 13.33 3.01
N ALA A 68 -2.35 12.29 3.06
CA ALA A 68 -2.80 11.64 4.28
C ALA A 68 -2.39 10.16 4.26
N ILE A 69 -1.95 9.64 5.40
CA ILE A 69 -1.53 8.25 5.57
C ILE A 69 -2.45 7.56 6.57
N GLY A 70 -2.90 6.36 6.23
CA GLY A 70 -3.67 5.47 7.10
C GLY A 70 -4.21 4.28 6.31
N ASP A 71 -4.60 3.22 6.99
CA ASP A 71 -5.31 2.08 6.42
C ASP A 71 -6.76 2.49 6.10
N VAL A 72 -7.06 2.68 4.81
CA VAL A 72 -8.34 3.20 4.31
C VAL A 72 -9.29 2.05 3.96
N ASP A 73 -8.76 0.93 3.48
CA ASP A 73 -9.57 -0.22 3.04
C ASP A 73 -9.71 -1.34 4.09
N GLY A 74 -8.96 -1.25 5.20
CA GLY A 74 -9.02 -2.17 6.33
C GLY A 74 -8.23 -3.46 6.11
N ASP A 75 -7.29 -3.49 5.17
CA ASP A 75 -6.46 -4.67 4.87
C ASP A 75 -5.27 -4.86 5.83
N GLY A 76 -5.07 -3.87 6.71
CA GLY A 76 -4.02 -3.82 7.70
C GLY A 76 -2.71 -3.22 7.22
N TYR A 77 -2.65 -2.71 5.99
CA TYR A 77 -1.53 -1.95 5.46
C TYR A 77 -1.88 -0.47 5.33
N LEU A 78 -0.86 0.38 5.42
CA LEU A 78 -1.02 1.83 5.22
C LEU A 78 -1.34 2.12 3.75
N ASP A 79 -2.31 3.01 3.52
CA ASP A 79 -2.53 3.68 2.25
C ASP A 79 -1.99 5.12 2.30
N VAL A 80 -1.71 5.66 1.12
CA VAL A 80 -1.46 7.10 0.94
C VAL A 80 -2.57 7.70 0.09
N VAL A 81 -3.18 8.77 0.58
CA VAL A 81 -4.23 9.52 -0.12
C VAL A 81 -3.72 10.91 -0.49
N ALA A 82 -3.97 11.36 -1.72
CA ALA A 82 -3.70 12.72 -2.14
C ALA A 82 -4.83 13.27 -3.02
N SER A 83 -5.09 14.57 -2.90
CA SER A 83 -6.06 15.29 -3.73
C SER A 83 -5.37 16.26 -4.68
N THR A 84 -6.01 16.47 -5.83
CA THR A 84 -5.50 17.34 -6.89
C THR A 84 -6.38 18.57 -7.08
N ARG A 85 -5.81 19.61 -7.70
CA ARG A 85 -6.50 20.85 -8.04
C ARG A 85 -7.73 20.60 -8.92
N GLU A 86 -7.67 19.59 -9.78
CA GLU A 86 -8.73 19.23 -10.72
C GLU A 86 -9.91 18.49 -10.04
N GLY A 87 -9.85 18.28 -8.71
CA GLY A 87 -10.93 17.69 -7.93
C GLY A 87 -10.87 16.17 -7.82
N TRP A 88 -9.77 15.54 -8.25
CA TRP A 88 -9.57 14.10 -8.11
C TRP A 88 -8.91 13.76 -6.78
N VAL A 89 -9.32 12.64 -6.19
CA VAL A 89 -8.70 12.03 -5.03
C VAL A 89 -8.13 10.68 -5.46
N PHE A 90 -6.86 10.46 -5.14
CA PHE A 90 -6.13 9.23 -5.42
C PHE A 90 -5.79 8.55 -4.10
N ALA A 91 -5.85 7.22 -4.08
CA ALA A 91 -5.39 6.39 -2.98
C ALA A 91 -4.45 5.31 -3.52
N TRP A 92 -3.35 5.06 -2.82
CA TRP A 92 -2.39 4.01 -3.16
C TRP A 92 -2.09 3.16 -1.94
N SER A 93 -2.35 1.86 -2.05
CA SER A 93 -1.92 0.87 -1.07
C SER A 93 -0.41 0.73 -1.04
N THR A 94 0.12 0.50 0.14
CA THR A 94 1.54 0.33 0.38
C THR A 94 1.83 -1.04 1.01
N ARG A 95 3.08 -1.29 1.40
CA ARG A 95 3.46 -2.50 2.14
C ARG A 95 3.79 -2.21 3.60
N GLY A 96 3.60 -0.96 4.02
CA GLY A 96 3.79 -0.51 5.40
C GLY A 96 2.70 -1.11 6.29
N PRO A 97 3.03 -1.87 7.34
CA PRO A 97 2.04 -2.38 8.28
C PRO A 97 1.37 -1.25 9.06
N ALA A 98 0.04 -1.26 9.17
CA ALA A 98 -0.72 -0.20 9.84
C ALA A 98 -0.70 -0.29 11.39
N ASP A 99 -0.15 -1.38 11.94
CA ASP A 99 0.09 -1.56 13.38
C ASP A 99 1.41 -0.94 13.87
N ARG A 100 2.11 -0.20 13.01
CA ARG A 100 3.33 0.56 13.35
C ARG A 100 3.04 2.05 13.56
N PRO A 101 3.86 2.74 14.37
CA PRO A 101 3.73 4.18 14.53
C PRO A 101 3.84 4.94 13.21
N VAL A 102 2.88 5.84 12.97
CA VAL A 102 2.97 6.87 11.95
C VAL A 102 3.56 8.12 12.62
N GLU A 103 4.64 8.67 12.08
CA GLU A 103 5.32 9.82 12.69
C GLU A 103 4.60 11.13 12.43
N TRP A 104 3.99 11.28 11.25
CA TRP A 104 3.24 12.47 10.85
C TRP A 104 2.22 12.10 9.77
N ALA A 105 0.95 11.93 10.11
CA ALA A 105 -0.03 11.34 9.20
C ALA A 105 -0.50 12.29 8.09
N SER A 106 -0.63 13.59 8.37
CA SER A 106 -1.06 14.59 7.39
C SER A 106 -0.79 16.03 7.88
N GLN A 107 -1.42 17.02 7.25
CA GLN A 107 -1.40 18.40 7.70
C GLN A 107 -1.79 18.49 9.19
N PHE A 108 -1.01 19.23 9.96
CA PHE A 108 -1.22 19.38 11.40
C PHE A 108 -1.15 18.05 12.20
N HIS A 109 -0.21 17.18 11.84
CA HIS A 109 0.19 15.95 12.54
C HIS A 109 -0.77 14.78 12.40
N ASP A 110 -2.03 14.96 12.79
CA ASP A 110 -3.00 13.88 12.94
C ASP A 110 -4.39 14.28 12.39
N ALA A 111 -5.33 13.32 12.35
CA ALA A 111 -6.68 13.52 11.82
C ALA A 111 -7.53 14.55 12.61
N ALA A 112 -7.18 14.83 13.88
CA ALA A 112 -7.79 15.89 14.68
C ALA A 112 -7.10 17.25 14.49
N ASN A 113 -6.08 17.34 13.62
CA ASN A 113 -5.29 18.53 13.33
C ASN A 113 -4.69 19.18 14.58
N THR A 114 -4.17 18.38 15.53
CA THR A 114 -3.68 18.96 16.78
C THR A 114 -2.46 19.86 16.60
N GLY A 115 -1.70 19.67 15.52
CA GLY A 115 -0.47 20.42 15.26
C GLY A 115 0.62 20.18 16.32
N ASN A 116 0.53 19.06 17.06
CA ASN A 116 1.40 18.77 18.19
C ASN A 116 1.99 17.37 18.07
N TYR A 117 3.31 17.28 17.91
CA TYR A 117 4.03 16.01 17.80
C TYR A 117 3.86 15.11 19.02
N GLU A 118 3.69 15.68 20.22
CA GLU A 118 3.51 14.91 21.46
C GLU A 118 2.16 14.19 21.52
N THR A 119 1.20 14.56 20.67
CA THR A 119 -0.06 13.82 20.52
C THR A 119 0.25 12.49 19.82
N SER A 120 0.04 11.38 20.53
CA SER A 120 0.22 10.06 19.92
C SER A 120 -0.84 9.81 18.85
N ILE A 121 -0.40 9.36 17.68
CA ILE A 121 -1.27 8.84 16.63
C ILE A 121 -1.58 7.37 16.97
N PRO A 122 -2.85 6.99 17.19
CA PRO A 122 -3.20 5.60 17.46
C PRO A 122 -2.84 4.72 16.27
N VAL A 123 -2.15 3.61 16.52
CA VAL A 123 -1.92 2.58 15.50
C VAL A 123 -3.23 1.89 15.12
N GLN A 124 -3.32 1.44 13.88
CA GLN A 124 -4.49 0.73 13.36
C GLN A 124 -4.27 -0.79 13.49
N VAL A 125 -5.26 -1.58 13.06
CA VAL A 125 -5.12 -3.04 13.01
C VAL A 125 -4.12 -3.37 11.91
N GLY A 126 -3.07 -4.13 12.23
CA GLY A 126 -2.06 -4.52 11.26
C GLY A 126 -2.52 -5.66 10.36
N PRO A 127 -1.67 -6.08 9.40
CA PRO A 127 -1.99 -7.16 8.49
C PRO A 127 -2.32 -8.45 9.25
N PRO A 128 -3.18 -9.32 8.72
CA PRO A 128 -3.41 -10.62 9.32
C PRO A 128 -2.06 -11.34 9.49
N ALA A 129 -1.83 -11.91 10.67
CA ALA A 129 -0.63 -12.67 10.95
C ALA A 129 -0.46 -13.71 9.85
N VAL A 130 0.64 -13.63 9.09
CA VAL A 130 0.97 -14.67 8.12
C VAL A 130 1.13 -15.95 8.96
N PRO A 131 0.30 -17.00 8.75
CA PRO A 131 0.54 -18.26 9.43
C PRO A 131 1.95 -18.67 9.09
N ALA A 132 2.78 -18.85 10.12
CA ALA A 132 4.21 -19.11 9.96
C ALA A 132 4.40 -20.15 8.85
N ALA A 133 5.03 -19.75 7.75
CA ALA A 133 5.34 -20.65 6.65
C ALA A 133 6.22 -21.77 7.22
N GLY A 134 5.60 -22.93 7.50
CA GLY A 134 6.29 -24.08 8.08
C GLY A 134 5.63 -24.80 9.25
N VAL A 135 4.43 -24.41 9.72
CA VAL A 135 3.65 -25.32 10.59
C VAL A 135 2.69 -26.11 9.71
N PRO A 136 2.91 -27.43 9.48
CA PRO A 136 1.88 -28.23 8.85
C PRO A 136 0.62 -28.13 9.70
N GLU A 137 -0.48 -27.74 9.08
CA GLU A 137 -1.81 -27.82 9.65
C GLU A 137 -1.98 -29.25 10.19
N LYS A 138 -2.03 -29.40 11.51
CA LYS A 138 -2.40 -30.68 12.10
C LYS A 138 -3.85 -30.93 11.70
N THR A 139 -4.03 -31.74 10.66
CA THR A 139 -5.26 -32.48 10.40
C THR A 139 -5.51 -33.40 11.59
N GLY A 140 -6.13 -32.86 12.64
CA GLY A 140 -6.61 -33.58 13.80
C GLY A 140 -8.08 -33.85 13.63
N GLY A 141 -8.41 -35.02 13.08
CA GLY A 141 -9.77 -35.50 12.96
C GLY A 141 -10.46 -35.63 14.32
N CYS A 142 -11.73 -35.25 14.37
CA CYS A 142 -12.66 -35.72 15.38
C CYS A 142 -13.46 -36.85 14.75
N CYS A 143 -13.16 -38.08 15.16
CA CYS A 143 -14.06 -39.22 15.01
C CYS A 143 -15.45 -38.85 15.53
N LYS A 144 -16.44 -38.90 14.64
CA LYS A 144 -17.76 -39.43 14.97
C LYS A 144 -18.03 -40.54 13.96
N ASP A 145 -17.74 -41.76 14.39
CA ASP A 145 -18.38 -42.94 13.82
C ASP A 145 -19.86 -42.85 14.19
N ASP A 146 -20.73 -42.74 13.19
CA ASP A 146 -21.62 -43.85 12.81
C ASP A 146 -22.75 -43.39 11.87
N SER A 147 -23.04 -44.31 10.96
CA SER A 147 -24.32 -44.56 10.29
C SER A 147 -24.54 -44.08 8.84
N THR A 148 -24.67 -45.13 8.01
CA THR A 148 -25.56 -45.33 6.85
C THR A 148 -25.12 -44.85 5.47
N ALA A 149 -25.01 -45.87 4.62
CA ALA A 149 -24.86 -45.85 3.17
C ALA A 149 -26.04 -45.16 2.47
N GLU A 150 -25.78 -44.73 1.23
CA GLU A 150 -26.57 -44.83 -0.03
C GLU A 150 -25.93 -43.78 -0.97
N GLY A 151 -25.14 -44.16 -1.98
CA GLY A 151 -25.64 -44.33 -3.35
C GLY A 151 -25.53 -43.02 -4.17
N GLY A 152 -24.65 -42.95 -5.18
CA GLY A 152 -24.73 -41.83 -6.14
C GLY A 152 -23.51 -41.51 -7.01
N LEU A 153 -23.36 -42.26 -8.10
CA LEU A 153 -23.00 -41.81 -9.45
C LEU A 153 -21.62 -41.16 -9.74
N LEU A 154 -20.71 -41.99 -10.30
CA LEU A 154 -19.54 -41.57 -11.08
C LEU A 154 -19.97 -40.90 -12.40
N LEU A 155 -19.42 -39.72 -12.70
CA LEU A 155 -19.30 -39.20 -14.06
C LEU A 155 -17.84 -38.80 -14.33
N LEU A 156 -17.17 -39.61 -15.16
CA LEU A 156 -15.86 -39.34 -15.74
C LEU A 156 -16.03 -38.51 -17.01
N LEU A 157 -15.32 -37.39 -17.12
CA LEU A 157 -15.12 -36.68 -18.39
C LEU A 157 -13.64 -36.71 -18.78
N PRO A 158 -13.28 -37.10 -20.02
CA PRO A 158 -11.90 -37.25 -20.43
C PRO A 158 -11.25 -35.93 -20.91
N LEU A 159 -9.95 -35.84 -20.65
CA LEU A 159 -9.01 -34.86 -21.20
C LEU A 159 -8.94 -34.93 -22.74
N GLY A 160 -9.08 -33.77 -23.38
CA GLY A 160 -8.83 -33.58 -24.82
C GLY A 160 -7.56 -32.76 -25.07
N LEU A 161 -6.66 -33.35 -25.86
CA LEU A 161 -5.33 -32.89 -26.25
C LEU A 161 -5.33 -31.75 -27.31
N PHE A 162 -4.30 -30.90 -27.24
CA PHE A 162 -3.50 -30.25 -28.30
C PHE A 162 -4.15 -29.76 -29.61
N GLY A 163 -3.86 -28.49 -29.95
CA GLY A 163 -3.92 -28.00 -31.33
C GLY A 163 -3.37 -26.58 -31.52
N TRP A 164 -2.11 -26.47 -31.92
CA TRP A 164 -1.42 -25.21 -32.28
C TRP A 164 -1.82 -24.78 -33.70
N GLY A 165 -2.24 -23.52 -33.90
CA GLY A 165 -2.50 -22.95 -35.22
C GLY A 165 -1.88 -21.56 -35.39
N ARG A 166 -0.75 -21.47 -36.12
CA ARG A 166 -0.20 -20.22 -36.67
C ARG A 166 -0.80 -19.93 -38.04
N ARG A 167 -1.01 -18.64 -38.35
CA ARG A 167 -0.99 -17.91 -39.66
C ARG A 167 -2.12 -16.86 -39.65
N ARG A 168 -2.04 -15.67 -40.25
CA ARG A 168 -1.01 -14.90 -40.97
C ARG A 168 -1.55 -13.46 -40.98
N GLN A 169 -0.69 -12.46 -40.82
CA GLN A 169 -1.04 -11.06 -41.12
C GLN A 169 -1.28 -10.91 -42.63
N GLY A 170 -2.39 -10.25 -42.99
CA GLY A 170 -2.66 -9.76 -44.33
C GLY A 170 -2.62 -8.24 -44.33
N SER A 171 -1.76 -7.69 -45.19
CA SER A 171 -1.67 -6.28 -45.54
C SER A 171 -2.87 -5.85 -46.40
N ARG A 172 -3.43 -4.68 -46.11
CA ARG A 172 -3.69 -3.61 -47.08
C ARG A 172 -4.07 -2.32 -46.33
#